data_AF-U3GWC1-F1
#
_entry.id   AF-U3GWC1-F1
#
_cell.length_a   1.000
_cell.length_b   1.000
_cell.length_c   1.000
_cell.angle_alpha   90.00
_cell.angle_beta   90.00
_cell.angle_gamma   90.00
#
_symmetry.space_group_name_H-M   'P 1'
#
loop_
_entity.id
_entity.type
_entity.pdbx_description
1 polymer ?
#
loop_
_entity_poly.entity_id
_entity_poly.type
_entity_poly.pdbx_seq_one_letter_code
_entity_poly.pdbx_strand_id
1 'polypeptide(L)' 'MDMDKLRKKAAKAAKGGKRKKCCRSKPRCKGCPVVMHRLNKGGCLELDDAALRKALKKARAY' A
#
# COMPACT_ATOMS: atom_id res chain seq x y z
N MET A 1 -2.67 15.42 -0.11
CA MET A 1 -2.30 13.99 -0.27
C MET A 1 -3.38 13.16 0.41
N ASP A 2 -4.38 12.74 -0.35
CA ASP A 2 -5.57 12.06 0.18
C ASP A 2 -5.25 10.61 0.53
N MET A 3 -5.00 10.39 1.82
CA MET A 3 -4.74 9.06 2.38
C MET A 3 -5.99 8.17 2.33
N ASP A 4 -7.18 8.77 2.28
CA ASP A 4 -8.44 8.08 2.00
C ASP A 4 -8.41 7.34 0.66
N LYS A 5 -7.81 7.96 -0.37
CA LYS A 5 -7.63 7.33 -1.70
C LYS A 5 -6.66 6.15 -1.63
N LEU A 6 -5.71 6.16 -0.69
CA LEU A 6 -4.79 5.06 -0.44
C LEU A 6 -5.49 3.92 0.30
N ARG A 7 -6.28 4.23 1.34
CA ARG A 7 -7.12 3.27 2.07
C ARG A 7 -8.11 2.58 1.14
N LYS A 8 -8.88 3.34 0.33
CA LYS A 8 -9.78 2.80 -0.71
C LYS A 8 -9.06 1.93 -1.72
N LYS A 9 -7.87 2.37 -2.18
CA LYS A 9 -7.04 1.51 -3.04
C LYS A 9 -6.69 0.23 -2.29
N ALA A 10 -6.15 0.30 -1.08
CA ALA A 10 -5.72 -0.88 -0.33
C ALA A 10 -6.85 -1.87 -0.09
N ALA A 11 -8.03 -1.41 0.32
CA ALA A 11 -9.24 -2.22 0.41
C ALA A 11 -9.57 -2.89 -0.94
N LYS A 12 -9.45 -2.16 -2.06
CA LYS A 12 -9.65 -2.72 -3.40
C LYS A 12 -8.59 -3.78 -3.77
N ALA A 13 -7.34 -3.62 -3.32
CA ALA A 13 -6.29 -4.65 -3.50
C ALA A 13 -6.53 -5.88 -2.63
N ALA A 14 -7.03 -5.71 -1.41
CA ALA A 14 -7.41 -6.83 -0.54
C ALA A 14 -8.53 -7.66 -1.18
N LYS A 15 -9.47 -7.00 -1.88
CA LYS A 15 -10.56 -7.64 -2.65
C LYS A 15 -10.13 -8.14 -4.04
N GLY A 16 -8.84 -8.42 -4.26
CA GLY A 16 -8.31 -8.94 -5.54
C GLY A 16 -8.13 -7.91 -6.65
N GLY A 17 -8.53 -6.66 -6.42
CA GLY A 17 -8.41 -5.58 -7.38
C GLY A 17 -7.07 -4.87 -7.27
N LYS A 18 -5.98 -5.41 -7.84
CA LYS A 18 -4.89 -4.59 -8.41
C LYS A 18 -3.79 -5.35 -9.14
N ARG A 19 -3.41 -4.78 -10.29
CA ARG A 19 -2.22 -5.03 -11.14
C ARG A 19 -1.74 -6.49 -11.15
N LYS A 20 -1.97 -7.16 -12.28
CA LYS A 20 -1.52 -8.55 -12.56
C LYS A 20 -0.03 -8.80 -12.27
N LYS A 21 0.84 -7.78 -12.36
CA LYS A 21 2.29 -7.90 -12.10
C LYS A 21 2.82 -6.88 -11.09
N CYS A 22 3.74 -7.35 -10.24
CA CYS A 22 4.61 -6.52 -9.41
C CYS A 22 5.50 -5.64 -10.29
N CYS A 23 5.61 -4.34 -9.97
CA CYS A 23 6.42 -3.39 -10.74
C CYS A 23 7.93 -3.65 -10.66
N ARG A 24 8.41 -4.43 -9.68
CA ARG A 24 9.83 -4.73 -9.40
C ARG A 24 10.78 -3.52 -9.25
N SER A 25 10.31 -2.28 -9.42
CA SER A 25 11.08 -1.05 -9.22
C SER A 25 11.45 -0.85 -7.74
N LYS A 26 12.59 -0.21 -7.49
CA LYS A 26 12.99 0.33 -6.18
C LYS A 26 13.12 1.86 -6.26
N PRO A 27 12.29 2.64 -5.54
CA PRO A 27 11.21 2.20 -4.65
C PRO A 27 9.96 1.71 -5.42
N ARG A 28 9.26 0.70 -4.90
CA ARG A 28 8.03 0.14 -5.49
C ARG A 28 6.93 1.19 -5.63
N CYS A 29 6.06 1.00 -6.62
CA CYS A 29 4.92 1.88 -6.84
C CYS A 29 3.84 1.71 -5.75
N LYS A 30 3.08 2.78 -5.49
CA LYS A 30 2.02 2.79 -4.45
C LYS A 30 0.90 1.78 -4.71
N GLY A 31 0.76 1.27 -5.93
CA GLY A 31 -0.25 0.27 -6.31
C GLY A 31 0.29 -1.15 -6.43
N CYS A 32 1.54 -1.39 -6.04
CA CYS A 32 2.18 -2.70 -6.17
C CYS A 32 1.49 -3.72 -5.24
N PRO A 33 1.19 -4.94 -5.73
CA PRO A 33 0.55 -5.97 -4.91
C PRO A 33 1.35 -6.27 -3.63
N VAL A 34 2.69 -6.28 -3.70
CA VAL A 34 3.56 -6.49 -2.53
C VAL A 34 3.40 -5.38 -1.49
N VAL A 35 3.36 -4.12 -1.93
CA VAL A 35 3.20 -2.96 -1.03
C VAL A 35 1.84 -3.04 -0.33
N MET A 36 0.80 -3.36 -1.08
CA MET A 36 -0.57 -3.46 -0.57
C MET A 36 -0.74 -4.64 0.39
N HIS A 37 -0.16 -5.79 0.07
CA HIS A 37 -0.17 -6.97 0.95
C HIS A 37 0.53 -6.68 2.28
N ARG A 38 1.68 -6.00 2.26
CA ARG A 38 2.41 -5.62 3.48
C ARG A 38 1.67 -4.60 4.33
N LEU A 39 1.08 -3.58 3.70
CA LEU A 39 0.25 -2.61 4.41
C LEU A 39 -0.95 -3.27 5.07
N ASN A 40 -1.57 -4.24 4.40
CA ASN A 40 -2.68 -5.00 4.97
C ASN A 40 -2.22 -5.91 6.12
N LYS A 41 -1.14 -6.68 5.92
CA LYS A 41 -0.57 -7.57 6.96
C LYS A 41 -0.12 -6.81 8.20
N GLY A 42 0.35 -5.57 8.04
CA GLY A 42 0.78 -4.72 9.15
C GLY A 42 -0.32 -3.89 9.80
N GLY A 43 -1.60 -4.11 9.47
CA GLY A 43 -2.72 -3.31 10.02
C GLY A 43 -2.61 -1.81 9.71
N CYS A 44 -1.78 -1.43 8.74
CA CYS A 44 -1.38 -0.02 8.56
C CYS A 44 -2.51 0.85 8.00
N LEU A 45 -3.58 0.23 7.49
CA LEU A 45 -4.72 0.90 6.88
C LEU A 45 -5.62 1.58 7.92
N GLU A 46 -5.63 1.05 9.14
CA GLU A 46 -6.40 1.56 10.29
C GLU A 46 -5.60 2.58 11.11
N LEU A 47 -4.30 2.72 10.84
CA LEU A 47 -3.45 3.71 11.51
C LEU A 47 -3.76 5.14 11.03
N ASP A 48 -3.41 6.10 11.88
CA ASP A 48 -3.35 7.54 11.56
C ASP A 48 -2.61 7.85 10.26
N ASP A 49 -2.98 8.95 9.63
CA ASP A 49 -2.42 9.40 8.35
C ASP A 49 -0.89 9.52 8.38
N ALA A 50 -0.33 10.02 9.49
CA ALA A 50 1.11 10.13 9.68
C ALA A 50 1.81 8.77 9.72
N ALA A 51 1.21 7.81 10.42
CA ALA A 51 1.73 6.45 10.55
C ALA A 51 1.58 5.68 9.22
N LEU A 52 0.46 5.85 8.51
CA LEU A 52 0.24 5.26 7.19
C LEU A 52 1.25 5.79 6.15
N ARG A 53 1.65 7.07 6.20
CA ARG A 53 2.73 7.59 5.33
C ARG A 53 4.06 6.93 5.61
N LYS A 54 4.43 6.77 6.89
CA LYS A 54 5.67 6.08 7.30
C LYS A 54 5.65 4.61 6.86
N ALA A 55 4.54 3.92 7.09
CA ALA A 55 4.34 2.54 6.67
C ALA A 55 4.41 2.37 5.14
N LEU A 56 3.78 3.28 4.38
CA LEU A 56 3.85 3.28 2.92
C LEU A 56 5.28 3.47 2.42
N LYS A 57 6.06 4.38 3.02
CA LYS A 57 7.46 4.61 2.65
C LYS A 57 8.29 3.34 2.90
N LYS A 58 8.13 2.70 4.06
CA LYS A 58 8.79 1.41 4.39
C LYS A 58 8.38 0.28 3.43
N ALA A 59 7.09 0.14 3.15
CA ALA A 59 6.58 -0.91 2.27
C ALA A 59 7.09 -0.76 0.81
N ARG A 60 7.37 0.47 0.37
CA ARG A 60 7.90 0.78 -0.96
C ARG A 60 9.42 0.63 -1.09
N ALA A 61 10.18 0.65 0.01
CA ALA A 61 11.64 0.65 -0.04
C ALA A 61 12.26 -0.72 -0.37
N TYR A 62 11.56 -1.80 -0.05
CA TYR A 62 11.93 -3.15 -0.46
C TYR A 62 11.69 -3.38 -1.96
#